data_AF-A0A2N3AXV2-F1
#
_entry.id   AF-A0A2N3AXV2-F1
#
_cell.length_a   1.000
_cell.length_b   1.000
_cell.length_c   1.000
_cell.angle_alpha   90.00
_cell.angle_beta   90.00
_cell.angle_gamma   90.00
#
_symmetry.space_group_name_H-M   'P 1'
#
loop_
_entity.id
_entity.type
_entity.pdbx_description
1 polymer ?
#
loop_
_entity_poly.entity_id
_entity_poly.type
_entity_poly.pdbx_seq_one_letter_code
_entity_poly.pdbx_strand_id
1 'polypeptide(L)' 'MSYDLNDAQPQMAPIGELIPDGTFAKVRLTIRPGGVNGATPADAGLLKASQSSDARMLDCEFTVVDGPHARRKFWQ' A
#
# COMPACT_ATOMS: atom_id res chain seq x y z
N MET A 1 -26.16 10.38 26.87
CA MET A 1 -26.39 9.25 25.96
C MET A 1 -25.13 8.40 26.00
N SER A 2 -25.13 7.32 26.79
CA SER A 2 -24.01 6.37 26.86
C SER A 2 -24.16 5.38 25.71
N TYR A 3 -23.13 5.24 24.88
CA TYR A 3 -23.11 4.21 23.85
C TYR A 3 -22.88 2.85 24.52
N ASP A 4 -23.76 1.89 24.25
CA ASP A 4 -23.59 0.48 24.65
C ASP A 4 -22.62 -0.18 23.67
N LEU A 5 -21.50 -0.66 24.19
CA LEU A 5 -20.40 -1.26 23.42
C LEU A 5 -20.32 -2.78 23.61
N ASN A 6 -21.28 -3.40 24.30
CA ASN A 6 -21.24 -4.84 24.54
C ASN A 6 -21.42 -5.68 23.26
N ASP A 7 -22.13 -5.14 22.27
CA ASP A 7 -22.30 -5.77 20.94
C ASP A 7 -21.38 -5.18 19.87
N ALA A 8 -20.36 -4.41 20.27
CA ALA A 8 -19.43 -3.82 19.31
C ALA A 8 -18.61 -4.94 18.64
N GLN A 9 -18.86 -5.16 17.35
CA GLN A 9 -18.02 -6.04 16.54
C GLN A 9 -16.57 -5.53 16.55
N PRO A 10 -15.56 -6.42 16.50
CA PRO A 10 -14.16 -6.02 16.47
C PRO A 10 -13.93 -4.99 15.36
N GLN A 11 -13.55 -3.76 15.72
CA GLN A 11 -13.27 -2.68 14.77
C GLN A 11 -11.98 -2.89 13.97
N MET A 12 -11.26 -3.99 14.22
CA MET A 12 -10.13 -4.36 13.40
C MET A 12 -10.66 -4.93 12.07
N ALA A 13 -10.41 -4.22 10.97
CA ALA A 13 -10.39 -4.83 9.64
C ALA A 13 -9.67 -6.19 9.75
N PRO A 14 -10.11 -7.27 9.08
CA PRO A 14 -9.60 -8.60 9.34
C PRO A 14 -8.07 -8.63 9.27
N ILE A 15 -7.42 -8.57 10.43
CA ILE A 15 -5.96 -8.55 10.59
C ILE A 15 -5.38 -9.96 10.30
N GLY A 16 -6.24 -10.94 9.99
CA GLY A 16 -5.85 -12.34 9.79
C GLY A 16 -6.08 -12.93 8.39
N GLU A 17 -6.93 -12.35 7.55
CA GLU A 17 -7.14 -12.92 6.21
C GLU A 17 -6.18 -12.29 5.21
N LEU A 18 -5.12 -13.00 4.80
CA LEU A 18 -4.29 -12.57 3.67
C LEU A 18 -5.12 -12.54 2.38
N ILE A 19 -4.75 -11.67 1.44
CA ILE A 19 -5.25 -11.80 0.07
C ILE A 19 -4.66 -13.11 -0.47
N PRO A 20 -5.47 -14.07 -0.96
CA PRO A 20 -4.94 -15.33 -1.48
C PRO A 20 -3.96 -15.10 -2.62
N ASP A 21 -2.93 -15.95 -2.70
CA ASP A 21 -2.03 -15.94 -3.85
C ASP A 21 -2.79 -16.23 -5.16
N GLY A 22 -2.34 -15.63 -6.26
CA GLY A 22 -3.01 -15.73 -7.56
C GLY A 22 -4.31 -14.91 -7.69
N THR A 23 -4.66 -14.08 -6.70
CA THR A 23 -5.82 -13.19 -6.79
C THR A 23 -5.63 -12.13 -7.87
N PHE A 24 -6.58 -12.05 -8.80
CA PHE A 24 -6.68 -10.94 -9.75
C PHE A 24 -7.45 -9.78 -9.12
N ALA A 25 -6.77 -8.64 -8.93
CA ALA A 25 -7.35 -7.47 -8.29
C ALA A 25 -7.05 -6.20 -9.08
N LYS A 26 -8.03 -5.29 -9.18
CA LYS A 26 -7.79 -3.94 -9.67
C LYS A 26 -7.17 -3.12 -8.55
N VAL A 27 -6.02 -2.51 -8.81
CA VAL A 27 -5.26 -1.76 -7.80
C VAL A 27 -5.02 -0.32 -8.21
N ARG A 28 -4.89 0.54 -7.21
CA ARG A 28 -4.26 1.87 -7.32
C ARG A 28 -2.86 1.78 -6.71
N LEU A 29 -1.85 2.13 -7.49
CA LEU A 29 -0.49 2.35 -7.02
C LEU A 29 -0.33 3.81 -6.59
N THR A 30 0.22 4.02 -5.40
CA THR A 30 0.65 5.34 -4.92
C THR A 30 2.16 5.33 -4.74
N ILE A 31 2.84 6.27 -5.40
CA ILE A 31 4.30 6.45 -5.29
C ILE A 31 4.55 7.60 -4.32
N ARG A 32 5.35 7.37 -3.28
CA ARG A 32 5.86 8.40 -2.38
C ARG A 32 7.19 8.92 -2.94
N PRO A 33 7.32 10.21 -3.25
CA PRO A 33 8.57 10.76 -3.79
C PRO A 33 9.74 10.55 -2.82
N GLY A 34 10.80 9.89 -3.28
CA GLY A 34 12.02 9.66 -2.49
C GLY A 34 13.09 10.76 -2.65
N GLY A 35 12.88 11.73 -3.53
CA GLY A 35 13.77 12.88 -3.73
C GLY A 35 14.96 12.64 -4.67
N VAL A 36 15.11 11.43 -5.23
CA VAL A 36 16.19 11.08 -6.15
C VAL A 36 15.65 10.96 -7.58
N ASN A 37 16.38 11.50 -8.54
CA ASN A 37 16.05 11.36 -9.96
C ASN A 37 16.41 9.96 -10.48
N GLY A 38 15.60 9.43 -11.39
CA GLY A 38 15.91 8.24 -12.15
C GLY A 38 16.58 8.58 -13.49
N ALA A 39 16.18 7.85 -14.53
CA ALA A 39 16.80 7.88 -15.85
C ALA A 39 16.17 8.92 -16.78
N THR A 40 14.96 9.41 -16.48
CA THR A 40 14.16 10.23 -17.39
C THR A 40 13.53 11.42 -16.69
N PRO A 41 13.11 12.49 -17.40
CA PRO A 41 12.38 13.58 -16.75
C PRO A 41 11.11 13.14 -16.01
N ALA A 42 10.50 12.02 -16.40
CA ALA A 42 9.28 11.49 -15.79
C ALA A 42 9.50 10.89 -14.38
N ASP A 43 10.74 10.50 -14.05
CA ASP A 43 11.09 9.90 -12.76
C ASP A 43 11.86 10.85 -11.83
N ALA A 44 11.92 12.13 -12.20
CA ALA A 44 12.54 13.17 -11.41
C ALA A 44 11.93 13.23 -10.00
N GLY A 45 12.78 13.12 -8.99
CA GLY A 45 12.41 13.15 -7.57
C GLY A 45 11.60 11.94 -7.07
N LEU A 46 11.32 10.93 -7.89
CA LEU A 46 10.47 9.81 -7.49
C LEU A 46 11.22 8.73 -6.70
N LEU A 47 12.48 8.47 -7.02
CA LEU A 47 13.23 7.36 -6.46
C LEU A 47 13.73 7.65 -5.04
N LYS A 48 13.88 6.59 -4.25
CA LYS A 48 14.50 6.59 -2.92
C LYS A 48 15.83 5.82 -2.99
N ALA A 49 16.90 6.43 -2.50
CA ALA A 49 18.21 5.79 -2.44
C ALA A 49 18.25 4.72 -1.34
N SER A 50 18.93 3.61 -1.61
CA SER A 50 19.33 2.63 -0.61
C SER A 50 20.27 3.26 0.42
N GLN A 51 20.21 2.78 1.66
CA GLN A 51 21.11 3.24 2.73
C GLN A 51 22.49 2.56 2.69
N SER A 52 22.61 1.42 2.01
CA SER A 52 23.80 0.57 2.06
C SER A 52 24.38 0.23 0.68
N SER A 53 23.75 0.67 -0.40
CA SER A 53 24.17 0.37 -1.77
C SER A 53 23.84 1.52 -2.73
N ASP A 54 24.25 1.38 -3.98
CA ASP A 54 23.93 2.28 -5.09
C ASP A 54 22.52 2.07 -5.66
N ALA A 55 21.75 1.13 -5.12
CA ALA A 55 20.39 0.83 -5.57
C ALA A 55 19.45 2.02 -5.34
N ARG A 56 18.55 2.23 -6.30
CA ARG A 56 17.46 3.21 -6.24
C ARG A 56 16.14 2.49 -6.47
N MET A 57 15.16 2.75 -5.61
CA MET A 57 13.89 2.02 -5.57
C MET A 57 12.70 2.96 -5.44
N LEU A 58 11.52 2.48 -5.82
CA LEU A 58 10.28 3.21 -5.59
C LEU A 58 9.74 2.91 -4.20
N ASP A 59 9.38 3.95 -3.47
CA ASP A 59 8.62 3.83 -2.22
C ASP A 59 7.13 3.84 -2.56
N CYS A 60 6.49 2.68 -2.52
CA CYS A 60 5.14 2.48 -3.07
C CYS A 60 4.15 1.89 -2.06
N GLU A 61 2.86 2.09 -2.36
CA GLU A 61 1.75 1.41 -1.70
C GLU A 61 0.72 1.00 -2.75
N PHE A 62 0.26 -0.25 -2.68
CA PHE A 62 -0.84 -0.73 -3.49
C PHE A 62 -2.12 -0.77 -2.65
N THR A 63 -3.22 -0.25 -3.21
CA THR A 63 -4.56 -0.37 -2.63
C THR A 63 -5.49 -1.04 -3.63
N VAL A 64 -6.17 -2.12 -3.21
CA VAL A 64 -7.22 -2.72 -4.03
C VAL A 64 -8.39 -1.75 -4.11
N VAL A 65 -8.87 -1.43 -5.32
CA VAL A 65 -9.94 -0.42 -5.50
C VAL A 65 -11.32 -1.02 -5.72
N ASP A 66 -11.41 -2.32 -6.01
CA ASP A 66 -12.67 -2.99 -6.34
C ASP A 66 -12.65 -4.48 -5.96
N GLY A 67 -13.83 -5.09 -5.85
CA GLY A 67 -14.01 -6.51 -5.56
C GLY A 67 -13.93 -6.89 -4.07
N PRO A 68 -13.80 -8.19 -3.76
CA PRO A 68 -13.89 -8.73 -2.40
C PRO A 68 -12.83 -8.22 -1.42
N HIS A 69 -11.73 -7.68 -1.97
CA HIS A 69 -10.59 -7.18 -1.20
C HIS A 69 -10.45 -5.66 -1.27
N ALA A 70 -11.47 -4.94 -1.76
CA ALA A 70 -11.44 -3.48 -1.89
C ALA A 70 -11.01 -2.79 -0.58
N ARG A 71 -10.25 -1.69 -0.74
CA ARG A 71 -9.66 -0.85 0.32
C ARG A 71 -8.53 -1.50 1.12
N ARG A 72 -8.19 -2.77 0.84
CA ARG A 72 -7.02 -3.41 1.45
C ARG A 72 -5.73 -2.85 0.83
N LYS A 73 -4.79 -2.54 1.71
CA LYS A 73 -3.45 -2.07 1.35
C LYS A 73 -2.46 -3.21 1.48
N PHE A 74 -1.49 -3.24 0.58
CA PHE A 74 -0.36 -4.15 0.66
C PHE A 74 0.87 -3.50 0.04
N TRP A 75 2.02 -3.96 0.48
CA TRP A 75 3.33 -3.56 0.00
C TRP A 75 4.21 -4.81 -0.01
N GLN A 76 5.18 -4.84 -0.91
CA GLN A 76 6.24 -5.85 -0.94
C GLN A 76 7.58 -5.12 -1.04
#